data_AF-A0A960A3Q8-F1
#
_entry.id   AF-A0A960A3Q8-F1
#
_cell.length_a   1.000
_cell.length_b   1.000
_cell.length_c   1.000
_cell.angle_alpha   90.00
_cell.angle_beta   90.00
_cell.angle_gamma   90.00
#
_symmetry.space_group_name_H-M   'P 1'
#
loop_
_entity.id
_entity.type
_entity.pdbx_description
1 polymer ?
#
loop_
_entity_poly.entity_id
_entity_poly.type
_entity_poly.pdbx_seq_one_letter_code
_entity_poly.pdbx_strand_id
1 'polypeptide(L)'
;MSDPFITLQRRAWADLADNTEIDLDEATLARLRGIGDPTSGLDVTEVYRPLTQLLHLYMVNTGRLFAQSNDFLRVAPGRTPFVIGVAGSVAVGKSTVSRLLQELLRRAPGAPKVDLVTTDGFLHPNEELQRRGLLDRKGFPESYDRRALLQFVMDVKSGAERVEAPVYSHLDYNIVPGRTIVVERPDILIMEGLNVLQPARAEHDPGLSLAVSDFFDFSVFVDAEESLIKTWFLERFMTLRQTAFQDERSFFRMFTAMSEHDARNWGSQVWDTINGPNLRQNIAPTRDRATAILVKGANHAVEAIRIRKV
;
A
#
# COMPACT_ATOMS: atom_id res chain seq x y z
N MET A 1 16.04 -15.84 20.48
CA MET A 1 16.17 -15.56 19.04
C MET A 1 16.57 -14.11 18.88
N SER A 2 17.48 -13.79 17.96
CA SER A 2 17.86 -12.41 17.63
C SER A 2 16.73 -11.74 16.84
N ASP A 3 16.36 -10.51 17.21
CA ASP A 3 15.42 -9.68 16.43
C ASP A 3 16.13 -9.12 15.18
N PRO A 4 15.66 -9.41 13.95
CA PRO A 4 16.26 -8.87 12.72
C PRO A 4 16.01 -7.38 12.51
N PHE A 5 15.22 -6.73 13.38
CA PHE A 5 14.91 -5.30 13.28
C PHE A 5 15.66 -4.45 14.30
N ILE A 6 15.92 -3.21 13.92
CA ILE A 6 16.19 -2.08 14.82
C ILE A 6 14.86 -1.40 15.08
N THR A 7 14.47 -1.24 16.35
CA THR A 7 13.24 -0.56 16.73
C THR A 7 13.58 0.82 17.29
N LEU A 8 13.03 1.87 16.68
CA LEU A 8 13.18 3.25 17.11
C LEU A 8 11.82 3.79 17.51
N GLN A 9 11.75 4.37 18.71
CA GLN A 9 10.56 5.12 19.14
C GLN A 9 10.45 6.41 18.32
N ARG A 10 9.23 6.90 18.12
CA ARG A 10 8.92 8.05 17.25
C ARG A 10 9.90 9.22 17.38
N ARG A 11 10.22 9.64 18.61
CA ARG A 11 11.16 10.76 18.85
C ARG A 11 12.57 10.45 18.34
N ALA A 12 13.12 9.29 18.69
CA ALA A 12 14.46 8.89 18.24
C ALA A 12 14.52 8.69 16.72
N TRP A 13 13.41 8.31 16.09
CA TRP A 13 13.28 8.26 14.63
C TRP A 13 13.25 9.66 14.01
N ALA A 14 12.49 10.59 14.59
CA ALA A 14 12.41 11.97 14.15
C ALA A 14 13.77 12.68 14.20
N ASP A 15 14.55 12.42 15.27
CA ASP A 15 15.88 12.98 15.48
C ASP A 15 16.92 12.54 14.42
N LEU A 16 16.62 11.52 13.59
CA LEU A 16 17.47 11.10 12.47
C LEU A 16 17.36 12.02 11.25
N ALA A 17 16.24 12.75 11.13
CA ALA A 17 16.02 13.56 9.95
C ALA A 17 16.78 14.88 10.02
N ASP A 18 17.52 15.18 8.97
CA ASP A 18 18.06 16.52 8.77
C ASP A 18 16.94 17.49 8.37
N ASN A 19 17.12 18.78 8.69
CA ASN A 19 16.29 19.85 8.14
C ASN A 19 16.54 19.93 6.63
N THR A 20 15.61 19.39 5.85
CA THR A 20 15.64 19.33 4.39
C THR A 20 14.45 20.07 3.81
N GLU A 21 14.49 20.36 2.52
CA GLU A 21 13.36 20.96 1.75
C GLU A 21 12.19 19.97 1.54
N ILE A 22 12.30 18.73 2.01
CA ILE A 22 11.27 17.70 1.91
C ILE A 22 10.22 17.96 3.00
N ASP A 23 9.23 18.79 2.67
CA ASP A 23 8.12 19.13 3.54
C ASP A 23 6.80 19.25 2.77
N LEU A 24 5.68 19.31 3.51
CA LEU A 24 4.36 19.55 2.96
C LEU A 24 3.69 20.72 3.69
N ASP A 25 3.10 21.64 2.92
CA ASP A 25 2.19 22.63 3.49
C ASP A 25 0.85 21.97 3.89
N GLU A 26 0.14 22.62 4.82
CA GLU A 26 -1.14 22.10 5.33
C GLU A 26 -2.20 21.97 4.22
N ALA A 27 -2.16 22.83 3.20
CA ALA A 27 -3.06 22.76 2.06
C ALA A 27 -2.86 21.49 1.23
N THR A 28 -1.62 21.07 1.02
CA THR A 28 -1.27 19.82 0.35
C THR A 28 -1.62 18.64 1.23
N LEU A 29 -1.26 18.69 2.52
CA LEU A 29 -1.58 17.63 3.47
C LEU A 29 -3.09 17.37 3.57
N ALA A 30 -3.91 18.43 3.62
CA ALA A 30 -5.36 18.32 3.64
C ALA A 30 -5.94 17.61 2.40
N ARG A 31 -5.33 17.75 1.22
CA ARG A 31 -5.75 17.03 0.00
C ARG A 31 -5.35 15.55 0.00
N LEU A 32 -4.27 15.18 0.70
CA LEU A 32 -3.78 13.81 0.75
C LEU A 32 -4.49 12.95 1.79
N ARG A 33 -4.98 13.57 2.87
CA ARG A 33 -5.76 12.92 3.93
C ARG A 33 -6.97 12.21 3.34
N GLY A 34 -7.15 10.95 3.71
CA GLY A 34 -8.39 10.23 3.45
C GLY A 34 -9.56 10.75 4.31
N ILE A 35 -10.76 10.22 4.06
CA ILE A 35 -11.91 10.46 4.94
C ILE A 35 -11.58 9.96 6.36
N GLY A 36 -11.65 10.85 7.34
CA GLY A 36 -11.39 10.54 8.76
C GLY A 36 -9.91 10.37 9.12
N ASP A 37 -8.99 10.76 8.24
CA ASP A 37 -7.56 10.57 8.44
C ASP A 37 -6.94 11.69 9.30
N PRO A 38 -6.36 11.37 10.47
CA PRO A 38 -5.86 12.37 11.41
C PRO A 38 -4.43 12.83 11.13
N THR A 39 -3.79 12.40 10.03
CA THR A 39 -2.36 12.67 9.78
C THR A 39 -2.02 14.16 9.84
N SER A 40 -1.17 14.57 10.78
CA SER A 40 -0.80 15.97 11.03
C SER A 40 0.52 16.37 10.35
N GLY A 41 0.82 17.67 10.31
CA GLY A 41 2.14 18.15 9.88
C GLY A 41 3.29 17.66 10.77
N LEU A 42 3.01 17.36 12.05
CA LEU A 42 3.97 16.70 12.92
C LEU A 42 4.26 15.27 12.45
N ASP A 43 3.27 14.52 11.96
CA ASP A 43 3.52 13.19 11.40
C ASP A 43 4.38 13.28 10.13
N VAL A 44 4.18 14.31 9.29
CA VAL A 44 5.04 14.57 8.12
C VAL A 44 6.48 14.77 8.56
N THR A 45 6.72 15.64 9.55
CA THR A 45 8.06 16.00 10.02
C THR A 45 8.74 14.85 10.77
N GLU A 46 8.02 14.20 11.69
CA GLU A 46 8.61 13.24 12.64
C GLU A 46 8.66 11.81 12.11
N VAL A 47 7.82 11.45 11.12
CA VAL A 47 7.69 10.07 10.63
C VAL A 47 8.10 9.99 9.17
N TYR A 48 7.40 10.74 8.31
CA TYR A 48 7.49 10.55 6.87
C TYR A 48 8.71 11.23 6.23
N ARG A 49 9.21 12.33 6.79
CA ARG A 49 10.45 12.98 6.34
C ARG A 49 11.67 12.07 6.57
N PRO A 50 11.97 11.56 7.78
CA PRO A 50 13.08 10.63 7.97
C PRO A 50 12.93 9.37 7.10
N LEU A 51 11.71 8.85 6.93
CA LEU A 51 11.45 7.71 6.04
C LEU A 51 11.77 8.04 4.57
N THR A 52 11.41 9.23 4.10
CA THR A 52 11.69 9.68 2.72
C THR A 52 13.19 9.86 2.51
N GLN A 53 13.91 10.40 3.50
CA GLN A 53 15.37 10.52 3.44
C GLN A 53 16.05 9.13 3.40
N LEU A 54 15.58 8.18 4.21
CA LEU A 54 16.05 6.80 4.16
C LEU A 54 15.78 6.17 2.78
N LEU A 55 14.57 6.32 2.25
CA LEU A 55 14.20 5.83 0.91
C LEU A 55 15.10 6.44 -0.18
N HIS A 56 15.40 7.73 -0.09
CA HIS A 56 16.33 8.39 -1.01
C HIS A 56 17.74 7.79 -0.93
N LEU A 57 18.23 7.49 0.28
CA LEU A 57 19.53 6.81 0.47
C LEU A 57 19.53 5.42 -0.19
N TYR A 58 18.47 4.63 -0.02
CA TYR A 58 18.34 3.33 -0.69
C TYR A 58 18.33 3.50 -2.21
N MET A 59 17.53 4.43 -2.74
CA MET A 59 17.41 4.67 -4.17
C MET A 59 18.76 5.03 -4.83
N VAL A 60 19.51 5.96 -4.25
CA VAL A 60 20.81 6.39 -4.78
C VAL A 60 21.81 5.22 -4.78
N ASN A 61 21.88 4.46 -3.70
CA ASN A 61 22.87 3.39 -3.57
C ASN A 61 22.50 2.14 -4.38
N THR A 62 21.22 1.77 -4.47
CA THR A 62 20.74 0.71 -5.37
C THR A 62 20.99 1.09 -6.84
N GLY A 63 20.74 2.35 -7.22
CA GLY A 63 21.03 2.83 -8.57
C GLY A 63 22.53 2.73 -8.93
N ARG A 64 23.42 3.10 -8.00
CA ARG A 64 24.88 2.94 -8.18
C ARG A 64 25.27 1.46 -8.33
N LEU A 65 24.74 0.59 -7.49
CA LEU A 65 24.99 -0.85 -7.55
C LEU A 65 24.56 -1.45 -8.89
N PHE A 66 23.38 -1.07 -9.39
CA PHE A 66 22.87 -1.54 -10.68
C PHE A 66 23.72 -1.03 -11.84
N ALA A 67 24.13 0.25 -11.83
CA ALA A 67 25.03 0.79 -12.85
C ALA A 67 26.36 0.01 -12.90
N GLN A 68 26.99 -0.22 -11.75
CA GLN A 68 28.25 -0.99 -11.66
C GLN A 68 28.08 -2.44 -12.11
N SER A 69 26.95 -3.07 -11.77
CA SER A 69 26.63 -4.44 -12.18
C SER A 69 26.42 -4.53 -13.70
N ASN A 70 25.74 -3.54 -14.29
CA ASN A 70 25.54 -3.45 -15.73
C ASN A 70 26.86 -3.23 -16.48
N ASP A 71 27.72 -2.35 -15.97
CA ASP A 71 29.07 -2.12 -16.52
C ASP A 71 29.90 -3.41 -16.48
N PHE A 72 29.88 -4.13 -15.36
CA PHE A 72 30.57 -5.41 -15.20
C PHE A 72 30.06 -6.47 -16.20
N LEU A 73 28.74 -6.58 -16.34
CA LEU A 73 28.08 -7.50 -17.27
C LEU A 73 28.13 -7.03 -18.74
N ARG A 74 28.63 -5.81 -19.00
CA ARG A 74 28.68 -5.16 -20.32
C ARG A 74 27.30 -5.07 -20.99
N VAL A 75 26.29 -4.79 -20.19
CA VAL A 75 24.92 -4.54 -20.65
C VAL A 75 24.58 -3.07 -20.42
N ALA A 76 23.79 -2.49 -21.32
CA ALA A 76 23.23 -1.16 -21.15
C ALA A 76 21.70 -1.27 -21.12
N PRO A 77 21.12 -1.87 -20.06
CA PRO A 77 19.68 -1.91 -19.93
C PRO A 77 19.14 -0.49 -19.80
N GLY A 78 17.90 -0.27 -20.24
CA GLY A 78 17.21 0.97 -19.96
C GLY A 78 17.11 1.23 -18.46
N ARG A 79 16.81 2.48 -18.08
CA ARG A 79 16.59 2.85 -16.69
C ARG A 79 15.45 2.00 -16.10
N THR A 80 15.73 1.27 -15.03
CA THR A 80 14.71 0.52 -14.29
C THR A 80 14.19 1.37 -13.12
N PRO A 81 12.87 1.43 -12.89
CA PRO A 81 12.30 2.20 -11.77
C PRO A 81 12.73 1.63 -10.42
N PHE A 82 12.78 2.44 -9.35
CA PHE A 82 12.82 1.95 -7.97
C PHE A 82 11.40 1.61 -7.50
N VAL A 83 11.16 0.39 -7.00
CA VAL A 83 9.81 -0.08 -6.66
C VAL A 83 9.67 -0.21 -5.14
N ILE A 84 8.64 0.44 -4.61
CA ILE A 84 8.31 0.45 -3.19
C ILE A 84 6.99 -0.30 -2.98
N GLY A 85 7.00 -1.36 -2.18
CA GLY A 85 5.77 -2.04 -1.74
C GLY A 85 5.21 -1.44 -0.45
N VAL A 86 3.92 -1.13 -0.40
CA VAL A 86 3.24 -0.67 0.83
C VAL A 86 2.13 -1.66 1.20
N ALA A 87 2.32 -2.37 2.32
CA ALA A 87 1.44 -3.41 2.83
C ALA A 87 0.82 -3.06 4.19
N GLY A 88 -0.13 -3.88 4.64
CA GLY A 88 -0.88 -3.67 5.87
C GLY A 88 -2.38 -3.97 5.73
N SER A 89 -3.09 -4.02 6.85
CA SER A 89 -4.52 -4.37 6.87
C SER A 89 -5.42 -3.36 6.14
N VAL A 90 -6.66 -3.74 5.84
CA VAL A 90 -7.74 -2.80 5.54
C VAL A 90 -7.85 -1.77 6.66
N ALA A 91 -8.19 -0.52 6.32
CA ALA A 91 -8.36 0.60 7.26
C ALA A 91 -7.14 1.02 8.10
N VAL A 92 -5.99 0.33 8.01
CA VAL A 92 -4.78 0.70 8.77
C VAL A 92 -4.13 2.02 8.30
N GLY A 93 -4.48 2.49 7.09
CA GLY A 93 -3.99 3.78 6.54
C GLY A 93 -2.96 3.67 5.41
N LYS A 94 -2.79 2.50 4.78
CA LYS A 94 -1.84 2.30 3.66
C LYS A 94 -1.94 3.34 2.54
N SER A 95 -3.16 3.61 2.06
CA SER A 95 -3.35 4.51 0.92
C SER A 95 -2.96 5.95 1.27
N THR A 96 -3.15 6.37 2.53
CA THR A 96 -2.64 7.65 3.02
C THR A 96 -1.12 7.66 3.04
N VAL A 97 -0.50 6.65 3.65
CA VAL A 97 0.97 6.52 3.69
C VAL A 97 1.55 6.57 2.28
N SER A 98 0.93 5.87 1.33
CA SER A 98 1.40 5.82 -0.06
C SER A 98 1.26 7.16 -0.78
N ARG A 99 0.15 7.89 -0.58
CA ARG A 99 -0.03 9.24 -1.14
C ARG A 99 0.93 10.26 -0.53
N LEU A 100 1.21 10.16 0.77
CA LEU A 100 2.20 11.01 1.45
C LEU A 100 3.60 10.74 0.92
N LEU A 101 4.00 9.46 0.86
CA LEU A 101 5.30 9.07 0.30
C LEU A 101 5.43 9.50 -1.15
N GLN A 102 4.39 9.33 -1.97
CA GLN A 102 4.39 9.80 -3.36
C GLN A 102 4.68 11.31 -3.43
N GLU A 103 3.98 12.10 -2.63
CA GLU A 103 4.08 13.56 -2.67
C GLU A 103 5.42 14.07 -2.12
N LEU A 104 5.94 13.44 -1.05
CA LEU A 104 7.25 13.75 -0.48
C LEU A 104 8.40 13.33 -1.40
N LEU A 105 8.33 12.15 -2.00
CA LEU A 105 9.37 11.65 -2.91
C LEU A 105 9.46 12.49 -4.18
N ARG A 106 8.34 13.02 -4.70
CA ARG A 106 8.36 13.98 -5.84
C ARG A 106 9.12 15.27 -5.53
N ARG A 107 9.23 15.65 -4.25
CA ARG A 107 10.00 16.81 -3.76
C ARG A 107 11.42 16.45 -3.37
N ALA A 108 11.80 15.18 -3.39
CA ALA A 108 13.18 14.79 -3.11
C ALA A 108 14.13 15.35 -4.17
N PRO A 109 15.43 15.53 -3.85
CA PRO A 109 16.43 16.01 -4.79
C PRO A 109 16.40 15.22 -6.11
N GLY A 110 16.42 15.94 -7.23
CA GLY A 110 16.26 15.36 -8.57
C GLY A 110 14.82 15.27 -9.07
N ALA A 111 13.83 15.63 -8.24
CA ALA A 111 12.40 15.70 -8.58
C ALA A 111 11.89 14.45 -9.34
N PRO A 112 12.03 13.24 -8.76
CA PRO A 112 11.76 12.01 -9.48
C PRO A 112 10.29 11.90 -9.89
N LYS A 113 10.04 11.31 -11.07
CA LYS A 113 8.69 10.88 -11.46
C LYS A 113 8.23 9.73 -10.57
N VAL A 114 7.20 9.97 -9.75
CA VAL A 114 6.64 8.96 -8.84
C VAL A 114 5.21 8.62 -9.23
N ASP A 115 5.00 7.35 -9.59
CA ASP A 115 3.68 6.78 -9.88
C ASP A 115 3.21 5.88 -8.72
N LEU A 116 1.90 5.83 -8.51
CA LEU A 116 1.25 5.04 -7.44
C LEU A 116 0.18 4.15 -8.08
N VAL A 117 0.26 2.86 -7.85
CA VAL A 117 -0.71 1.86 -8.30
C VAL A 117 -1.17 1.03 -7.10
N THR A 118 -2.48 0.81 -6.99
CA THR A 118 -3.08 -0.03 -5.95
C THR A 118 -3.36 -1.42 -6.51
N THR A 119 -3.18 -2.47 -5.69
CA THR A 119 -3.44 -3.85 -6.15
C THR A 119 -4.92 -4.17 -6.27
N ASP A 120 -5.81 -3.32 -5.76
CA ASP A 120 -7.26 -3.46 -5.90
C ASP A 120 -7.69 -3.50 -7.38
N GLY A 121 -6.95 -2.81 -8.26
CA GLY A 121 -7.13 -2.88 -9.72
C GLY A 121 -6.89 -4.28 -10.31
N PHE A 122 -6.24 -5.17 -9.57
CA PHE A 122 -5.97 -6.55 -9.98
C PHE A 122 -6.91 -7.54 -9.29
N LEU A 123 -7.98 -7.09 -8.62
CA LEU A 123 -9.07 -7.98 -8.25
C LEU A 123 -9.75 -8.53 -9.51
N HIS A 124 -10.24 -9.76 -9.44
CA HIS A 124 -11.16 -10.23 -10.47
C HIS A 124 -12.45 -9.39 -10.44
N PRO A 125 -13.07 -9.11 -11.60
CA PRO A 125 -14.37 -8.45 -11.66
C PRO A 125 -15.44 -9.22 -10.85
N ASN A 126 -16.46 -8.52 -10.36
CA ASN A 126 -17.54 -9.09 -9.55
C ASN A 126 -18.22 -10.29 -10.21
N GLU A 127 -18.40 -10.25 -11.52
CA GLU A 127 -19.00 -11.32 -12.32
C GLU A 127 -18.17 -12.61 -12.21
N GLU A 128 -16.85 -12.49 -12.25
CA GLU A 128 -15.93 -13.62 -12.12
C GLU A 128 -15.84 -14.09 -10.65
N LEU A 129 -15.83 -13.17 -9.69
CA LEU A 129 -15.88 -13.53 -8.27
C LEU A 129 -17.18 -14.25 -7.91
N GLN A 130 -18.32 -13.82 -8.43
CA GLN A 130 -19.61 -14.49 -8.26
C GLN A 130 -19.61 -15.89 -8.88
N ARG A 131 -19.10 -16.02 -10.11
CA ARG A 131 -18.97 -17.32 -10.79
C ARG A 131 -18.12 -18.32 -9.99
N ARG A 132 -17.11 -17.84 -9.27
CA ARG A 132 -16.22 -18.64 -8.42
C ARG A 132 -16.71 -18.81 -6.98
N GLY A 133 -17.78 -18.13 -6.56
CA GLY A 133 -18.23 -18.11 -5.16
C GLY A 133 -17.24 -17.42 -4.21
N LEU A 134 -16.57 -16.35 -4.67
CA LEU A 134 -15.52 -15.63 -3.93
C LEU A 134 -15.89 -14.17 -3.61
N LEU A 135 -17.17 -13.78 -3.77
CA LEU A 135 -17.58 -12.38 -3.58
C LEU A 135 -17.39 -11.89 -2.14
N ASP A 136 -17.62 -12.78 -1.16
CA ASP A 136 -17.37 -12.60 0.27
C ASP A 136 -15.88 -12.76 0.66
N ARG A 137 -15.02 -13.08 -0.32
CA ARG A 137 -13.59 -13.28 -0.15
C ARG A 137 -12.75 -12.22 -0.88
N LYS A 138 -13.35 -11.08 -1.22
CA LYS A 138 -12.61 -9.93 -1.77
C LYS A 138 -11.48 -9.50 -0.83
N GLY A 139 -10.28 -9.35 -1.38
CA GLY A 139 -9.07 -9.04 -0.63
C GLY A 139 -8.30 -10.28 -0.15
N PHE A 140 -8.90 -11.47 -0.21
CA PHE A 140 -8.14 -12.72 -0.03
C PHE A 140 -7.31 -13.03 -1.29
N PRO A 141 -6.23 -13.79 -1.18
CA PRO A 141 -5.31 -14.05 -2.29
C PRO A 141 -5.98 -14.56 -3.58
N GLU A 142 -6.95 -15.47 -3.47
CA GLU A 142 -7.71 -16.05 -4.59
C GLU A 142 -8.68 -15.08 -5.29
N SER A 143 -8.93 -13.90 -4.70
CA SER A 143 -9.75 -12.86 -5.32
C SER A 143 -8.99 -11.98 -6.31
N TYR A 144 -7.65 -12.12 -6.38
CA TYR A 144 -6.78 -11.34 -7.27
C TYR A 144 -6.35 -12.14 -8.49
N ASP A 145 -6.27 -11.46 -9.64
CA ASP A 145 -5.49 -11.90 -10.80
C ASP A 145 -3.99 -11.71 -10.51
N ARG A 146 -3.43 -12.67 -9.78
CA ARG A 146 -2.03 -12.67 -9.37
C ARG A 146 -1.08 -12.67 -10.58
N ARG A 147 -1.46 -13.31 -11.68
CA ARG A 147 -0.64 -13.38 -12.89
C ARG A 147 -0.54 -12.00 -13.55
N ALA A 148 -1.67 -11.30 -13.72
CA ALA A 148 -1.69 -9.94 -14.24
C ALA A 148 -0.90 -8.98 -13.34
N LEU A 149 -1.04 -9.10 -12.01
CA LEU A 149 -0.28 -8.28 -11.06
C LEU A 149 1.23 -8.51 -11.16
N LEU A 150 1.67 -9.78 -11.23
CA LEU A 150 3.10 -10.07 -11.38
C LEU A 150 3.65 -9.56 -12.71
N GLN A 151 2.91 -9.81 -13.80
CA GLN A 151 3.31 -9.35 -15.13
C GLN A 151 3.46 -7.83 -15.18
N PHE A 152 2.52 -7.09 -14.58
CA PHE A 152 2.60 -5.63 -14.48
C PHE A 152 3.90 -5.17 -13.81
N VAL A 153 4.24 -5.72 -12.65
CA VAL A 153 5.47 -5.32 -11.94
C VAL A 153 6.71 -5.76 -12.72
N MET A 154 6.70 -6.95 -13.33
CA MET A 154 7.78 -7.43 -14.20
C MET A 154 8.03 -6.50 -15.40
N ASP A 155 6.98 -6.06 -16.09
CA ASP A 155 7.08 -5.19 -17.27
C ASP A 155 7.66 -3.82 -16.88
N VAL A 156 7.16 -3.25 -15.78
CA VAL A 156 7.69 -1.99 -15.24
C VAL A 156 9.18 -2.16 -14.89
N LYS A 157 9.53 -3.25 -14.20
CA LYS A 157 10.89 -3.50 -13.73
C LYS A 157 11.86 -3.87 -14.84
N SER A 158 11.35 -4.34 -15.97
CA SER A 158 12.10 -4.60 -17.20
C SER A 158 12.30 -3.35 -18.06
N GLY A 159 11.79 -2.18 -17.63
CA GLY A 159 11.97 -0.91 -18.33
C GLY A 159 11.05 -0.71 -19.54
N ALA A 160 9.92 -1.42 -19.59
CA ALA A 160 8.89 -1.21 -20.60
C ALA A 160 8.51 0.29 -20.66
N GLU A 161 8.32 0.80 -21.88
CA GLU A 161 8.06 2.24 -22.08
C GLU A 161 6.73 2.67 -21.46
N ARG A 162 5.73 1.81 -21.60
CA ARG A 162 4.37 2.04 -21.15
C ARG A 162 3.78 0.73 -20.67
N VAL A 163 3.24 0.73 -19.46
CA VAL A 163 2.55 -0.41 -18.85
C VAL A 163 1.22 0.09 -18.30
N GLU A 164 0.16 -0.71 -18.42
CA GLU A 164 -1.18 -0.33 -17.98
C GLU A 164 -1.64 -1.22 -16.82
N ALA A 165 -2.23 -0.61 -15.79
CA ALA A 165 -2.88 -1.30 -14.68
C ALA A 165 -4.39 -1.06 -14.70
N PRO A 166 -5.25 -2.04 -14.42
CA PRO A 166 -6.69 -1.80 -14.39
C PRO A 166 -7.10 -0.91 -13.21
N VAL A 167 -8.25 -0.24 -13.33
CA VAL A 167 -8.79 0.66 -12.29
C VAL A 167 -9.88 -0.05 -11.48
N TYR A 168 -9.78 0.02 -10.15
CA TYR A 168 -10.85 -0.37 -9.23
C TYR A 168 -11.59 0.87 -8.72
N SER A 169 -12.92 0.79 -8.65
CA SER A 169 -13.77 1.83 -8.08
C SER A 169 -14.33 1.38 -6.74
N HIS A 170 -14.00 2.09 -5.66
CA HIS A 170 -14.64 1.87 -4.36
C HIS A 170 -16.09 2.36 -4.30
N LEU A 171 -16.53 3.18 -5.26
CA LEU A 171 -17.92 3.63 -5.39
C LEU A 171 -18.78 2.50 -5.99
N ASP A 172 -18.33 1.95 -7.12
CA ASP A 172 -19.03 0.87 -7.84
C ASP A 172 -18.75 -0.50 -7.23
N TYR A 173 -17.71 -0.57 -6.37
CA TYR A 173 -17.21 -1.79 -5.75
C TYR A 173 -16.89 -2.88 -6.78
N ASN A 174 -16.28 -2.48 -7.91
CA ASN A 174 -15.86 -3.37 -9.00
C ASN A 174 -14.69 -2.77 -9.81
N ILE A 175 -14.10 -3.56 -10.70
CA ILE A 175 -13.22 -3.08 -11.77
C ILE A 175 -14.01 -2.18 -12.72
N VAL A 176 -13.40 -1.08 -13.16
CA VAL A 176 -14.02 -0.14 -14.10
C VAL A 176 -13.68 -0.55 -15.54
N PRO A 177 -14.65 -1.03 -16.34
CA PRO A 177 -14.37 -1.55 -17.67
C PRO A 177 -13.69 -0.52 -18.57
N GLY A 178 -12.62 -0.94 -19.25
CA GLY A 178 -11.88 -0.11 -20.21
C GLY A 178 -11.08 1.05 -19.61
N ARG A 179 -11.04 1.22 -18.29
CA ARG A 179 -10.20 2.23 -17.63
C ARG A 179 -8.93 1.61 -17.08
N THR A 180 -7.81 2.24 -17.43
CA THR A 180 -6.48 1.86 -16.97
C THR A 180 -5.72 3.07 -16.40
N ILE A 181 -4.79 2.79 -15.50
CA ILE A 181 -3.73 3.71 -15.09
C ILE A 181 -2.54 3.43 -16.01
N VAL A 182 -2.06 4.46 -16.68
CA VAL A 182 -0.90 4.39 -17.57
C VAL A 182 0.36 4.74 -16.76
N VAL A 183 1.33 3.83 -16.74
CA VAL A 183 2.64 4.00 -16.10
C VAL A 183 3.70 4.06 -17.19
N GLU A 184 4.38 5.20 -17.30
CA GLU A 184 5.35 5.48 -18.37
C GLU A 184 6.74 5.76 -17.78
N ARG A 185 7.56 4.72 -17.65
CA ARG A 185 8.94 4.77 -17.10
C ARG A 185 9.08 5.71 -15.88
N PRO A 186 8.39 5.43 -14.77
CA PRO A 186 8.58 6.23 -13.56
C PRO A 186 9.99 6.05 -13.02
N ASP A 187 10.48 7.02 -12.28
CA ASP A 187 11.70 6.88 -11.51
C ASP A 187 11.43 6.02 -10.27
N ILE A 188 10.22 6.15 -9.71
CA ILE A 188 9.74 5.40 -8.55
C ILE A 188 8.31 4.91 -8.81
N LEU A 189 8.07 3.61 -8.63
CA LEU A 189 6.72 3.05 -8.58
C LEU A 189 6.39 2.65 -7.14
N ILE A 190 5.29 3.17 -6.60
CA ILE A 190 4.72 2.72 -5.33
C ILE A 190 3.59 1.73 -5.64
N MET A 191 3.71 0.50 -5.13
CA MET A 191 2.70 -0.55 -5.20
C MET A 191 2.03 -0.71 -3.83
N GLU A 192 0.78 -0.29 -3.70
CA GLU A 192 0.02 -0.37 -2.45
C GLU A 192 -0.98 -1.52 -2.47
N GLY A 193 -1.04 -2.34 -1.42
CA GLY A 193 -2.08 -3.36 -1.35
C GLY A 193 -1.97 -4.34 -0.18
N LEU A 194 -3.02 -5.13 0.01
CA LEU A 194 -3.07 -6.16 1.06
C LEU A 194 -2.07 -7.31 0.80
N ASN A 195 -1.81 -7.60 -0.46
CA ASN A 195 -1.14 -8.81 -0.94
C ASN A 195 0.31 -8.59 -1.42
N VAL A 196 0.81 -7.36 -1.41
CA VAL A 196 2.10 -7.02 -2.06
C VAL A 196 3.32 -7.73 -1.44
N LEU A 197 3.22 -8.19 -0.18
CA LEU A 197 4.27 -8.96 0.50
C LEU A 197 3.96 -10.46 0.64
N GLN A 198 2.90 -10.95 0.00
CA GLN A 198 2.59 -12.39 0.03
C GLN A 198 3.66 -13.21 -0.68
N PRO A 199 4.00 -14.40 -0.17
CA PRO A 199 4.96 -15.29 -0.83
C PRO A 199 4.38 -15.87 -2.12
N ALA A 200 5.26 -16.43 -2.94
CA ALA A 200 4.81 -17.24 -4.06
C ALA A 200 4.02 -18.45 -3.54
N ARG A 201 2.86 -18.70 -4.14
CA ARG A 201 2.02 -19.86 -3.81
C ARG A 201 2.11 -20.88 -4.92
N ALA A 202 3.02 -21.83 -4.75
CA ALA A 202 3.27 -22.90 -5.72
C ALA A 202 2.02 -23.76 -6.01
N GLU A 203 1.12 -23.88 -5.03
CA GLU A 203 -0.06 -24.77 -5.12
C GLU A 203 -1.13 -24.29 -6.10
N HIS A 204 -1.24 -22.98 -6.35
CA HIS A 204 -2.30 -22.42 -7.21
C HIS A 204 -1.82 -22.04 -8.61
N ASP A 205 -0.51 -21.88 -8.81
CA ASP A 205 0.05 -21.49 -10.09
C ASP A 205 1.46 -22.10 -10.28
N PRO A 206 1.55 -23.39 -10.65
CA PRO A 206 2.81 -24.13 -10.70
C PRO A 206 3.84 -23.59 -11.70
N GLY A 207 3.48 -22.61 -12.53
CA GLY A 207 4.42 -21.89 -13.43
C GLY A 207 4.98 -20.57 -12.87
N LEU A 208 4.51 -20.12 -11.71
CA LEU A 208 4.80 -18.79 -11.16
C LEU A 208 5.49 -18.89 -9.78
N SER A 209 6.79 -19.17 -9.83
CA SER A 209 7.66 -19.31 -8.65
C SER A 209 8.04 -17.99 -7.99
N LEU A 210 7.89 -16.86 -8.69
CA LEU A 210 8.23 -15.53 -8.19
C LEU A 210 7.04 -14.90 -7.45
N ALA A 211 7.35 -14.16 -6.39
CA ALA A 211 6.45 -13.26 -5.69
C ALA A 211 6.56 -11.83 -6.25
N VAL A 212 5.52 -11.03 -6.05
CA VAL A 212 5.56 -9.59 -6.41
C VAL A 212 6.68 -8.88 -5.63
N SER A 213 6.90 -9.28 -4.38
CA SER A 213 7.95 -8.72 -3.54
C SER A 213 9.38 -9.02 -3.99
N ASP A 214 9.59 -9.98 -4.88
CA ASP A 214 10.92 -10.25 -5.45
C ASP A 214 11.38 -9.11 -6.40
N PHE A 215 10.45 -8.22 -6.78
CA PHE A 215 10.71 -7.05 -7.63
C PHE A 215 10.73 -5.73 -6.85
N PHE A 216 10.66 -5.77 -5.52
CA PHE A 216 10.69 -4.57 -4.68
C PHE A 216 12.11 -4.27 -4.21
N ASP A 217 12.51 -3.01 -4.28
CA ASP A 217 13.78 -2.54 -3.70
C ASP A 217 13.62 -2.12 -2.25
N PHE A 218 12.40 -1.71 -1.87
CA PHE A 218 12.03 -1.35 -0.51
C PHE A 218 10.58 -1.74 -0.23
N SER A 219 10.28 -2.08 1.02
CA SER A 219 8.91 -2.34 1.43
C SER A 219 8.58 -1.76 2.80
N VAL A 220 7.38 -1.21 2.90
CA VAL A 220 6.79 -0.63 4.11
C VAL A 220 5.58 -1.46 4.51
N PHE A 221 5.52 -1.90 5.76
CA PHE A 221 4.30 -2.48 6.35
C PHE A 221 3.73 -1.52 7.38
N VAL A 222 2.46 -1.14 7.21
CA VAL A 222 1.73 -0.33 8.18
C VAL A 222 1.02 -1.27 9.16
N ASP A 223 1.48 -1.29 10.41
CA ASP A 223 1.03 -2.20 11.46
C ASP A 223 0.25 -1.47 12.55
N ALA A 224 -0.65 -2.19 13.20
CA ALA A 224 -1.37 -1.76 14.39
C ALA A 224 -1.99 -2.99 15.07
N GLU A 225 -2.40 -2.84 16.33
CA GLU A 225 -3.16 -3.89 17.01
C GLU A 225 -4.49 -4.16 16.27
N GLU A 226 -4.88 -5.44 16.15
CA GLU A 226 -6.10 -5.83 15.43
C GLU A 226 -7.36 -5.10 15.95
N SER A 227 -7.47 -4.91 17.27
CA SER A 227 -8.59 -4.22 17.91
C SER A 227 -8.71 -2.76 17.47
N LEU A 228 -7.58 -2.06 17.31
CA LEU A 228 -7.52 -0.70 16.79
C LEU A 228 -7.93 -0.67 15.32
N ILE A 229 -7.43 -1.60 14.51
CA ILE A 229 -7.79 -1.67 13.09
C ILE A 229 -9.29 -1.94 12.90
N LYS A 230 -9.88 -2.82 13.72
CA LYS A 230 -11.33 -3.06 13.75
C LYS A 230 -12.07 -1.75 14.05
N THR A 231 -11.62 -1.01 15.06
CA THR A 231 -12.23 0.27 15.44
C THR A 231 -12.20 1.26 14.29
N TRP A 232 -11.04 1.48 13.67
CA TRP A 232 -10.89 2.38 12.53
C TRP A 232 -11.68 1.94 11.30
N PHE A 233 -11.78 0.63 11.06
CA PHE A 233 -12.62 0.08 10.01
C PHE A 233 -14.10 0.45 10.22
N LEU A 234 -14.61 0.26 11.44
CA LEU A 234 -15.99 0.61 11.78
C LEU A 234 -16.23 2.12 11.70
N GLU A 235 -15.33 2.95 12.25
CA GLU A 235 -15.43 4.41 12.18
C GLU A 235 -15.45 4.91 10.73
N ARG A 236 -14.56 4.37 9.88
CA ARG A 236 -14.54 4.67 8.45
C ARG A 236 -15.82 4.22 7.77
N PHE A 237 -16.32 3.03 8.07
CA PHE A 237 -17.58 2.52 7.51
C PHE A 237 -18.76 3.44 7.87
N MET A 238 -18.87 3.85 9.14
CA MET A 238 -19.92 4.75 9.59
C MET A 238 -19.81 6.14 8.95
N THR A 239 -18.58 6.65 8.78
CA THR A 239 -18.34 7.93 8.10
C THR A 239 -18.73 7.84 6.62
N LEU A 240 -18.39 6.75 5.93
CA LEU A 240 -18.78 6.52 4.53
C LEU A 240 -20.30 6.42 4.38
N ARG A 241 -21.00 5.79 5.34
CA ARG A 241 -22.47 5.73 5.39
C ARG A 241 -23.11 7.11 5.45
N GLN A 242 -22.50 8.05 6.16
CA GLN A 242 -22.98 9.43 6.27
C GLN A 242 -22.59 10.30 5.05
N THR A 243 -21.66 9.84 4.22
CA THR A 243 -21.06 10.63 3.13
C THR A 243 -21.18 9.90 1.79
N ALA A 244 -20.14 9.17 1.37
CA ALA A 244 -20.01 8.58 0.05
C ALA A 244 -21.13 7.60 -0.33
N PHE A 245 -21.73 6.90 0.65
CA PHE A 245 -22.83 5.97 0.38
C PHE A 245 -24.17 6.66 0.07
N GLN A 246 -24.25 7.98 0.27
CA GLN A 246 -25.41 8.79 -0.13
C GLN A 246 -25.44 9.03 -1.66
N ASP A 247 -24.33 8.82 -2.38
CA ASP A 247 -24.32 8.84 -3.85
C ASP A 247 -25.22 7.72 -4.38
N GLU A 248 -26.12 8.07 -5.30
CA GLU A 248 -27.09 7.13 -5.87
C GLU A 248 -26.45 5.95 -6.59
N ARG A 249 -25.23 6.13 -7.08
CA ARG A 249 -24.43 5.13 -7.79
C ARG A 249 -23.64 4.24 -6.83
N SER A 250 -23.57 4.58 -5.54
CA SER A 250 -22.80 3.80 -4.58
C SER A 250 -23.37 2.39 -4.47
N PHE A 251 -22.52 1.39 -4.66
CA PHE A 251 -22.83 -0.02 -4.40
C PHE A 251 -23.36 -0.24 -2.97
N PHE A 252 -22.93 0.62 -2.04
CA PHE A 252 -23.23 0.54 -0.62
C PHE A 252 -24.41 1.40 -0.17
N ARG A 253 -25.18 1.98 -1.12
CA ARG A 253 -26.35 2.81 -0.82
C ARG A 253 -27.36 2.13 0.11
N MET A 254 -27.51 0.81 0.02
CA MET A 254 -28.40 0.03 0.88
C MET A 254 -28.13 0.24 2.39
N PHE A 255 -26.90 0.57 2.79
CA PHE A 255 -26.56 0.80 4.20
C PHE A 255 -27.06 2.15 4.75
N THR A 256 -27.41 3.12 3.89
CA THR A 256 -27.91 4.42 4.35
C THR A 256 -29.32 4.30 4.95
N ALA A 257 -30.11 3.32 4.49
CA ALA A 257 -31.45 3.03 4.99
C ALA A 257 -31.47 2.22 6.30
N MET A 258 -30.37 1.53 6.65
CA MET A 258 -30.27 0.78 7.90
C MET A 258 -30.17 1.73 9.11
N SER A 259 -30.63 1.30 10.29
CA SER A 259 -30.37 2.05 11.53
C SER A 259 -28.86 2.11 11.81
N GLU A 260 -28.41 3.10 12.59
CA GLU A 260 -26.99 3.21 12.95
C GLU A 260 -26.50 1.95 13.69
N HIS A 261 -27.34 1.40 14.56
CA HIS A 261 -27.06 0.18 15.31
C HIS A 261 -26.88 -1.02 14.39
N ASP A 262 -27.81 -1.24 13.45
CA ASP A 262 -27.75 -2.39 12.54
C ASP A 262 -26.58 -2.28 11.57
N ALA A 263 -26.31 -1.07 11.06
CA ALA A 263 -25.15 -0.82 10.20
C ALA A 263 -23.84 -1.13 10.93
N ARG A 264 -23.71 -0.72 12.20
CA ARG A 264 -22.52 -1.00 13.01
C ARG A 264 -22.36 -2.49 13.30
N ASN A 265 -23.46 -3.19 13.61
CA ASN A 265 -23.44 -4.64 13.81
C ASN A 265 -23.02 -5.38 12.54
N TRP A 266 -23.56 -4.97 11.39
CA TRP A 266 -23.19 -5.53 10.09
C TRP A 266 -21.71 -5.28 9.78
N GLY A 267 -21.21 -4.05 9.98
CA GLY A 267 -19.81 -3.72 9.81
C GLY A 267 -18.91 -4.58 10.73
N SER A 268 -19.31 -4.79 11.98
CA SER A 268 -18.57 -5.68 12.89
C SER A 268 -18.55 -7.10 12.37
N GLN A 269 -19.68 -7.61 11.89
CA GLN A 269 -19.77 -8.95 11.31
C GLN A 269 -18.83 -9.10 10.11
N VAL A 270 -18.80 -8.13 9.18
CA VAL A 270 -17.87 -8.12 8.04
C VAL A 270 -16.42 -8.13 8.50
N TRP A 271 -16.07 -7.37 9.54
CA TRP A 271 -14.74 -7.46 10.11
C TRP A 271 -14.46 -8.88 10.61
N ASP A 272 -15.34 -9.42 11.45
CA ASP A 272 -15.12 -10.68 12.15
C ASP A 272 -15.07 -11.89 11.20
N THR A 273 -15.79 -11.84 10.08
CA THR A 273 -15.89 -12.96 9.13
C THR A 273 -15.01 -12.81 7.88
N ILE A 274 -14.62 -11.59 7.49
CA ILE A 274 -13.88 -11.33 6.24
C ILE A 274 -12.52 -10.69 6.55
N ASN A 275 -12.50 -9.44 7.03
CA ASN A 275 -11.26 -8.66 7.11
C ASN A 275 -10.30 -9.14 8.21
N GLY A 276 -10.81 -9.47 9.40
CA GLY A 276 -10.04 -10.01 10.52
C GLY A 276 -9.38 -11.35 10.18
N PRO A 277 -10.13 -12.35 9.67
CA PRO A 277 -9.55 -13.59 9.18
C PRO A 277 -8.50 -13.36 8.08
N ASN A 278 -8.76 -12.49 7.10
CA ASN A 278 -7.79 -12.19 6.05
C ASN A 278 -6.50 -11.55 6.62
N LEU A 279 -6.63 -10.63 7.57
CA LEU A 279 -5.50 -10.04 8.28
C LEU A 279 -4.64 -11.11 8.94
N ARG A 280 -5.24 -11.95 9.79
CA ARG A 280 -4.51 -12.98 10.55
C ARG A 280 -3.85 -14.02 9.66
N GLN A 281 -4.52 -14.43 8.58
CA GLN A 281 -4.09 -15.56 7.77
C GLN A 281 -3.17 -15.16 6.61
N ASN A 282 -3.38 -13.98 6.00
CA ASN A 282 -2.74 -13.63 4.72
C ASN A 282 -1.95 -12.32 4.74
N ILE A 283 -2.17 -11.42 5.70
CA ILE A 283 -1.52 -10.10 5.72
C ILE A 283 -0.48 -10.04 6.84
N ALA A 284 -0.88 -10.21 8.10
CA ALA A 284 0.02 -10.12 9.26
C ALA A 284 1.22 -11.07 9.18
N PRO A 285 1.11 -12.33 8.68
CA PRO A 285 2.26 -13.21 8.51
C PRO A 285 3.33 -12.68 7.53
N THR A 286 2.99 -11.70 6.70
CA THR A 286 3.92 -11.09 5.74
C THR A 286 4.67 -9.88 6.30
N ARG A 287 4.29 -9.39 7.49
CA ARG A 287 4.86 -8.19 8.13
C ARG A 287 6.38 -8.28 8.23
N ASP A 288 6.89 -9.41 8.68
CA ASP A 288 8.31 -9.60 8.94
C ASP A 288 9.11 -9.85 7.64
N ARG A 289 8.49 -9.71 6.46
CA ARG A 289 9.17 -9.61 5.16
C ARG A 289 9.47 -8.16 4.76
N ALA A 290 8.88 -7.18 5.43
CA ALA A 290 9.07 -5.77 5.10
C ALA A 290 10.49 -5.27 5.42
N THR A 291 10.91 -4.20 4.75
CA THR A 291 12.14 -3.46 5.09
C THR A 291 11.89 -2.51 6.27
N ALA A 292 10.76 -1.81 6.26
CA ALA A 292 10.32 -0.92 7.32
C ALA A 292 8.91 -1.30 7.82
N ILE A 293 8.69 -1.23 9.13
CA ILE A 293 7.37 -1.42 9.75
C ILE A 293 7.01 -0.15 10.52
N LEU A 294 5.91 0.49 10.15
CA LEU A 294 5.35 1.64 10.86
C LEU A 294 4.30 1.14 11.84
N VAL A 295 4.59 1.21 13.14
CA VAL A 295 3.71 0.70 14.20
C VAL A 295 2.83 1.84 14.70
N LYS A 296 1.52 1.73 14.47
CA LYS A 296 0.53 2.74 14.87
C LYS A 296 -0.12 2.39 16.22
N GLY A 297 -0.30 3.40 17.05
CA GLY A 297 -1.13 3.36 18.26
C GLY A 297 -2.55 3.85 18.03
N ALA A 298 -3.30 4.05 19.12
CA ALA A 298 -4.76 4.23 19.13
C ALA A 298 -5.29 5.37 18.23
N ASN A 299 -4.57 6.49 18.14
CA ASN A 299 -4.99 7.69 17.41
C ASN A 299 -4.46 7.74 15.97
N HIS A 300 -4.17 6.57 15.38
CA HIS A 300 -3.41 6.44 14.13
C HIS A 300 -2.00 7.07 14.15
N ALA A 301 -1.51 7.53 15.31
CA ALA A 301 -0.16 8.04 15.44
C ALA A 301 0.83 6.88 15.28
N VAL A 302 1.87 7.06 14.46
CA VAL A 302 2.99 6.12 14.43
C VAL A 302 3.81 6.33 15.70
N GLU A 303 3.94 5.28 16.51
CA GLU A 303 4.61 5.32 17.81
C GLU A 303 6.04 4.78 17.72
N ALA A 304 6.28 3.82 16.82
CA ALA A 304 7.58 3.25 16.59
C ALA A 304 7.78 2.85 15.13
N ILE A 305 9.03 2.88 14.71
CA ILE A 305 9.48 2.44 13.39
C ILE A 305 10.46 1.30 13.60
N ARG A 306 10.23 0.17 12.91
CA ARG A 306 11.16 -0.96 12.89
C ARG A 306 11.81 -1.05 11.52
N ILE A 307 13.14 -0.98 11.47
CA ILE A 307 13.92 -1.08 10.22
C ILE A 307 14.72 -2.38 10.23
N ARG A 308 14.67 -3.15 9.14
CA ARG A 308 15.47 -4.37 8.99
C ARG A 308 16.96 -4.05 9.06
N LYS A 309 17.71 -4.80 9.85
CA LYS A 309 19.18 -4.73 9.90
C LYS A 309 19.77 -5.16 8.56
N VAL A 310 20.80 -4.44 8.11
CA VAL A 310 21.62 -4.76 6.94
C VAL A 310 22.90 -5.47 7.36
#